data_AF-A0A7X8Y5E3-F1
#
_entry.id   AF-A0A7X8Y5E3-F1
#
_cell.length_a   1.000
_cell.length_b   1.000
_cell.length_c   1.000
_cell.angle_alpha   90.00
_cell.angle_beta   90.00
_cell.angle_gamma   90.00
#
_symmetry.space_group_name_H-M   'P 1'
#
loop_
_entity.id
_entity.type
_entity.pdbx_description
1 polymer ?
#
loop_
_entity_poly.entity_id
_entity_poly.type
_entity_poly.pdbx_seq_one_letter_code
_entity_poly.pdbx_strand_id
1 'polypeptide(L)' 'EGFAHGFLTLTDHVEFLYKTTNYYAPESDRGIRWDDPQIAIDWTLDSQPVLSPKDQRQPLLKDAETFD' A
#
# COMPACT_ATOMS: atom_id res chain seq x y z
N GLU A 1 -12.22 -2.17 9.05
CA GLU A 1 -11.32 -0.99 9.11
C GLU A 1 -10.08 -1.37 9.93
N GLY A 2 -9.02 -0.55 9.94
CA GLY A 2 -7.79 -0.83 10.71
C GLY A 2 -6.72 -1.68 9.99
N PHE A 3 -6.84 -1.89 8.69
CA PHE A 3 -5.88 -2.67 7.88
C PHE A 3 -5.31 -1.80 6.76
N ALA A 4 -4.03 -2.00 6.45
CA ALA A 4 -3.43 -1.48 5.22
C ALA A 4 -3.88 -2.31 4.01
N HIS A 5 -3.95 -1.70 2.84
CA HIS A 5 -4.36 -2.34 1.60
C HIS A 5 -3.44 -1.94 0.44
N GLY A 6 -3.01 -2.94 -0.33
CA GLY A 6 -2.22 -2.77 -1.54
C GLY A 6 -2.42 -3.97 -2.47
N PHE A 7 -2.16 -3.79 -3.76
CA PHE A 7 -2.27 -4.84 -4.77
C PHE A 7 -1.16 -4.71 -5.81
N LEU A 8 -0.85 -5.84 -6.46
CA LEU A 8 0.05 -5.92 -7.61
C LEU A 8 -0.75 -6.34 -8.84
N THR A 9 -0.64 -5.59 -9.93
CA THR A 9 -1.23 -5.97 -11.22
C THR A 9 -0.38 -7.03 -11.89
N LEU A 10 -0.98 -8.14 -12.32
CA LEU A 10 -0.28 -9.26 -12.97
C LEU A 10 -0.38 -9.23 -14.50
N THR A 11 -1.19 -8.32 -15.05
CA THR A 11 -1.38 -8.12 -16.49
C THR A 11 -1.36 -6.63 -16.80
N ASP A 12 -1.16 -6.28 -18.07
CA ASP A 12 -0.94 -4.89 -18.52
C ASP A 12 -2.14 -3.96 -18.29
N HIS A 13 -3.35 -4.50 -18.34
CA HIS A 13 -4.59 -3.72 -18.29
C HIS A 13 -5.49 -4.26 -17.18
N VAL A 14 -5.46 -3.58 -16.04
CA VAL A 14 -6.26 -3.91 -14.87
C VAL A 14 -7.11 -2.71 -14.46
N GLU A 15 -8.41 -2.94 -14.32
CA GLU A 15 -9.33 -2.00 -13.67
C GLU A 15 -9.57 -2.46 -12.24
N PHE A 16 -9.38 -1.55 -11.29
CA PHE A 16 -9.56 -1.82 -9.87
C PHE A 16 -10.71 -0.96 -9.33
N LEU A 17 -11.74 -1.60 -8.78
CA LEU A 17 -12.90 -0.95 -8.16
C LEU A 17 -13.04 -1.43 -6.72
N TYR A 18 -13.32 -0.51 -5.80
CA TYR A 18 -13.57 -0.83 -4.40
C TYR A 18 -14.65 0.09 -3.81
N LYS A 19 -15.35 -0.41 -2.79
CA LYS A 19 -16.31 0.35 -2.00
C LYS A 19 -15.72 0.60 -0.62
N THR A 20 -15.84 1.83 -0.13
CA THR A 20 -15.37 2.22 1.21
C THR A 20 -16.55 2.39 2.16
N THR A 21 -16.28 2.21 3.46
CA THR A 21 -17.24 2.46 4.54
C THR A 21 -17.29 3.94 4.95
N ASN A 22 -16.31 4.75 4.53
CA ASN A 22 -16.22 6.18 4.84
C ASN A 22 -15.66 7.00 3.66
N TYR A 23 -15.79 8.33 3.72
CA TYR A 23 -15.28 9.28 2.75
C TYR A 23 -13.75 9.39 2.80
N TYR A 24 -13.13 9.80 1.69
CA TYR A 24 -11.71 10.08 1.63
C TYR A 24 -11.34 11.36 2.39
N ALA A 25 -10.30 11.28 3.22
CA ALA A 25 -9.75 12.38 4.03
C ALA A 25 -8.22 12.46 3.83
N PRO A 26 -7.72 13.36 2.96
CA PRO A 26 -6.29 13.47 2.65
C PRO A 26 -5.38 13.68 3.86
N GLU A 27 -5.86 14.37 4.89
CA GLU A 27 -5.15 14.64 6.15
C GLU A 27 -4.89 13.37 6.97
N SER A 28 -5.75 12.36 6.82
CA SER A 28 -5.65 11.05 7.48
C SER A 28 -4.89 10.02 6.63
N ASP A 29 -4.36 10.42 5.47
CA ASP A 29 -3.68 9.53 4.55
C ASP A 29 -2.35 9.06 5.14
N ARG A 30 -2.20 7.74 5.30
CA ARG A 30 -1.03 7.06 5.85
C ARG A 30 -0.78 5.77 5.07
N GLY A 31 0.45 5.28 5.12
CA GLY A 31 0.81 4.02 4.49
C GLY A 31 2.07 3.43 5.10
N ILE A 32 2.38 2.23 4.63
CA ILE A 32 3.59 1.48 4.98
C ILE A 32 4.26 1.12 3.65
N ARG A 33 5.59 1.07 3.66
CA ARG A 33 6.36 0.67 2.49
C ARG A 33 5.97 -0.74 2.04
N TRP A 34 5.73 -0.91 0.74
CA TRP A 34 5.22 -2.17 0.17
C TRP A 34 6.17 -3.37 0.40
N ASP A 35 7.48 -3.12 0.44
CA ASP A 35 8.55 -4.09 0.69
C ASP A 35 9.09 -4.01 2.14
N ASP A 36 8.23 -3.62 3.08
CA ASP A 36 8.61 -3.62 4.49
C ASP A 36 9.04 -5.03 4.94
N PRO A 37 10.26 -5.20 5.48
CA PRO A 37 10.82 -6.50 5.82
C PRO A 37 10.19 -7.12 7.08
N GLN A 38 9.48 -6.33 7.90
CA GLN A 38 8.75 -6.84 9.06
C GLN A 38 7.41 -7.45 8.65
N ILE A 39 6.76 -6.88 7.62
CA ILE A 39 5.55 -7.47 7.02
C ILE A 39 5.93 -8.64 6.10
N ALA A 40 7.03 -8.51 5.35
CA ALA A 40 7.60 -9.55 4.49
C ALA A 40 6.58 -10.18 3.51
N ILE A 41 5.79 -9.35 2.84
CA ILE A 41 4.85 -9.83 1.80
C ILE A 41 5.64 -10.40 0.63
N ASP A 42 5.38 -11.66 0.28
CA ASP A 42 5.86 -12.25 -0.96
C ASP A 42 4.99 -11.81 -2.13
N TRP A 43 5.41 -10.74 -2.79
CA TRP A 43 4.74 -10.17 -3.96
C TRP A 43 5.00 -10.95 -5.26
N THR A 44 5.88 -11.97 -5.24
CA THR A 44 6.25 -12.76 -6.44
C THR A 44 6.60 -11.90 -7.65
N LEU A 45 7.56 -10.98 -7.47
CA LEU A 45 7.91 -10.00 -8.49
C LEU A 45 8.83 -10.57 -9.57
N ASP A 46 8.44 -10.41 -10.82
CA ASP A 46 9.32 -10.64 -11.97
C ASP A 46 10.23 -9.43 -12.26
N SER A 47 9.82 -8.23 -11.81
CA SER A 47 10.57 -6.98 -11.99
C SER A 47 10.17 -5.94 -10.93
N GLN A 48 10.90 -4.81 -10.89
CA GLN A 48 10.57 -3.72 -9.97
C GLN A 48 9.18 -3.14 -10.29
N PRO A 49 8.25 -3.07 -9.31
CA PRO A 49 6.93 -2.50 -9.54
C PRO A 49 7.04 -1.01 -9.83
N VAL A 50 6.17 -0.53 -10.71
CA VAL A 50 5.98 0.90 -10.93
C VAL A 50 5.16 1.46 -9.78
N LEU A 51 5.77 2.34 -8.99
CA LEU A 51 5.17 2.93 -7.81
C LEU A 51 5.02 4.44 -7.97
N SER A 52 3.97 5.01 -7.37
CA SER A 52 3.83 6.45 -7.28
C SER A 52 4.96 7.07 -6.43
N PRO A 53 5.30 8.37 -6.61
CA PRO A 53 6.26 9.04 -5.73
C PRO A 53 5.82 9.07 -4.25
N LYS A 54 4.52 8.93 -3.97
CA LYS A 54 3.99 8.83 -2.61
C LYS A 54 4.35 7.46 -2.01
N ASP A 55 4.06 6.37 -2.72
CA ASP A 55 4.25 5.01 -2.22
C ASP A 55 5.73 4.64 -2.07
N GLN A 56 6.60 5.21 -2.92
CA GLN A 56 8.05 5.07 -2.80
C GLN A 56 8.62 5.66 -1.50
N ARG A 57 7.89 6.57 -0.84
CA ARG A 57 8.35 7.32 0.34
C ARG A 57 7.62 6.94 1.64
N GLN A 58 6.80 5.89 1.60
CA GLN A 58 6.11 5.43 2.81
C GLN A 58 7.13 4.88 3.84
N PRO A 59 6.88 5.08 5.14
CA PRO A 59 7.76 4.60 6.20
C PRO A 59 7.74 3.07 6.31
N LEU A 60 8.75 2.51 6.98
CA LEU A 60 8.69 1.14 7.46
C LEU A 60 7.62 1.02 8.55
N LEU A 61 7.08 -0.17 8.77
CA LEU A 61 6.03 -0.46 9.76
C LEU A 61 6.44 0.05 11.15
N LYS A 62 7.69 -0.17 11.55
CA LYS A 62 8.23 0.28 12.84
C LYS A 62 8.20 1.80 13.05
N ASP A 63 8.15 2.57 11.97
CA ASP A 63 8.17 4.03 11.97
C ASP A 63 6.82 4.63 11.52
N ALA A 64 5.83 3.78 11.20
CA ALA A 64 4.53 4.19 10.70
C ALA A 64 3.57 4.58 11.84
N GLU A 65 2.75 5.60 11.60
CA GLU A 65 1.58 5.89 12.46
C GLU A 65 0.53 4.80 12.23
N THR A 66 0.19 4.06 13.28
CA THR A 66 -0.74 2.93 13.23
C THR A 66 -1.92 3.16 14.16
N PHE A 67 -2.99 2.38 13.98
CA PHE A 67 -4.11 2.38 14.92
C PHE A 67 -3.70 1.70 16.23
N ASP A 68 -4.25 2.20 17.34
CA ASP A 68 -4.11 1.58 18.67
C ASP A 68 -4.81 0.21 18.77
#